data_AF-A0A2V5XHE3-F1
#
_entry.id   AF-A0A2V5XHE3-F1
#
_cell.length_a   1.000
_cell.length_b   1.000
_cell.length_c   1.000
_cell.angle_alpha   90.00
_cell.angle_beta   90.00
_cell.angle_gamma   90.00
#
_symmetry.space_group_name_H-M   'P 1'
#
loop_
_entity.id
_entity.type
_entity.pdbx_description
1 polymer ?
#
loop_
_entity_poly.entity_id
_entity_poly.type
_entity_poly.pdbx_seq_one_letter_code
_entity_poly.pdbx_strand_id
1 'polypeptide(L)'
;QIGTHVDANPHSGRIDTLNLDNASLQPIWSAAEQLGAAIFVHPWDMVGKERMPKYWLPWLVGMPAETSLAICSMIFGGVFDRFPKLRVAFAHGGGAFPFTIGRIEHAFHVRPDLVSIENKTNPRKYLARLDHRAVIPARFYVDSLVHDASALRMLLNLFGAGRVALGS
;
A
#
# COMPACT_ATOMS: atom_id res chain seq x y z
N GLN A 1 5.23 -9.10 10.14
CA GLN A 1 4.07 -8.20 9.95
C GLN A 1 4.42 -6.85 10.56
N ILE A 2 3.98 -5.75 9.95
CA ILE A 2 4.17 -4.37 10.43
C ILE A 2 2.87 -3.56 10.27
N GLY A 3 2.79 -2.39 10.92
CA GLY A 3 1.69 -1.44 10.77
C GLY A 3 1.67 -0.72 9.40
N THR A 4 0.56 -0.03 9.09
CA THR A 4 0.45 0.90 7.94
C THR A 4 1.26 2.18 8.10
N HIS A 5 1.74 2.44 9.30
CA HIS A 5 2.63 3.53 9.67
C HIS A 5 3.44 3.13 10.91
N VAL A 6 4.39 3.97 11.31
CA VAL A 6 5.09 3.84 12.59
C VAL A 6 4.52 4.87 13.55
N ASP A 7 3.94 4.39 14.64
CA ASP A 7 3.35 5.23 15.68
C ASP A 7 4.37 6.21 16.27
N ALA A 8 3.86 7.35 16.74
CA ALA A 8 4.61 8.20 17.65
C ALA A 8 5.05 7.38 18.88
N ASN A 9 6.30 7.55 19.28
CA ASN A 9 6.85 6.92 20.48
C ASN A 9 7.70 7.92 21.26
N PRO A 10 7.10 8.59 22.26
CA PRO A 10 7.79 9.58 23.10
C PRO A 10 9.01 9.02 23.83
N HIS A 11 9.02 7.73 24.16
CA HIS A 11 10.16 7.08 24.83
C HIS A 11 11.41 6.99 23.94
N SER A 12 11.21 7.01 22.62
CA SER A 12 12.29 7.06 21.63
C SER A 12 12.57 8.46 21.10
N GLY A 13 11.89 9.49 21.64
CA GLY A 13 11.93 10.86 21.13
C GLY A 13 11.16 11.06 19.82
N ARG A 14 10.39 10.07 19.37
CA ARG A 14 9.56 10.15 18.16
C ARG A 14 8.21 10.76 18.51
N ILE A 15 8.02 12.02 18.15
CA ILE A 15 6.82 12.78 18.50
C ILE A 15 5.70 12.55 17.47
N ASP A 16 6.07 12.39 16.19
CA ASP A 16 5.12 12.27 15.09
C ASP A 16 5.04 10.85 14.54
N THR A 17 3.85 10.51 14.01
CA THR A 17 3.63 9.31 13.20
C THR A 17 4.39 9.41 11.89
N LEU A 18 5.03 8.33 11.47
CA LEU A 18 5.75 8.26 10.20
C LEU A 18 5.06 7.32 9.22
N ASN A 19 4.83 7.81 8.00
CA ASN A 19 4.43 6.96 6.88
C ASN A 19 5.58 6.06 6.42
N LEU A 20 5.23 5.02 5.67
CA LEU A 20 6.18 3.97 5.24
C LEU A 20 7.23 4.43 4.21
N ASP A 21 7.06 5.62 3.62
CA ASP A 21 8.05 6.26 2.76
C ASP A 21 9.15 7.02 3.50
N ASN A 22 8.96 7.27 4.81
CA ASN A 22 9.90 8.08 5.57
C ASN A 22 11.34 7.56 5.47
N ALA A 23 12.29 8.47 5.22
CA ALA A 23 13.69 8.13 4.97
C ALA A 23 14.35 7.33 6.11
N SER A 24 13.92 7.51 7.36
CA SER A 24 14.43 6.73 8.50
C SER A 24 14.11 5.23 8.42
N LEU A 25 13.16 4.82 7.56
CA LEU A 25 12.77 3.43 7.34
C LEU A 25 13.56 2.75 6.20
N GLN A 26 14.36 3.50 5.43
CA GLN A 26 15.17 2.94 4.34
C GLN A 26 16.07 1.77 4.78
N PRO A 27 16.74 1.80 5.96
CA PRO A 27 17.53 0.66 6.42
C PRO A 27 16.69 -0.62 6.60
N ILE A 28 15.43 -0.52 6.99
CA ILE A 28 14.51 -1.65 7.15
C ILE A 28 14.16 -2.26 5.79
N TRP A 29 13.84 -1.42 4.81
CA TRP A 29 13.54 -1.86 3.45
C TRP A 29 14.75 -2.51 2.78
N SER A 30 15.93 -1.90 2.92
CA SER A 30 17.19 -2.45 2.43
C SER A 30 17.49 -3.83 3.04
N ALA A 31 17.38 -3.97 4.37
CA ALA A 31 17.61 -5.24 5.05
C ALA A 31 16.60 -6.31 4.62
N ALA A 32 15.31 -5.98 4.54
CA ALA A 32 14.28 -6.92 4.10
C ALA A 32 14.50 -7.39 2.66
N GLU A 33 14.90 -6.49 1.76
CA GLU A 33 15.26 -6.83 0.39
C GLU A 33 16.47 -7.76 0.32
N GLN A 34 17.56 -7.45 1.04
CA GLN A 34 18.78 -8.25 1.08
C GLN A 34 18.53 -9.66 1.62
N LEU A 35 17.65 -9.80 2.60
CA LEU A 35 17.26 -11.08 3.18
C LEU A 35 16.23 -11.84 2.34
N GLY A 36 15.67 -11.24 1.28
CA GLY A 36 14.54 -11.80 0.53
C GLY A 36 13.27 -11.97 1.38
N ALA A 37 13.19 -11.27 2.51
CA ALA A 37 12.12 -11.37 3.49
C ALA A 37 10.82 -10.75 2.94
N ALA A 38 9.71 -11.40 3.24
CA ALA A 38 8.39 -10.87 2.93
C ALA A 38 7.87 -10.01 4.09
N ILE A 39 7.41 -8.80 3.79
CA ILE A 39 6.77 -7.91 4.75
C ILE A 39 5.26 -7.92 4.49
N PHE A 40 4.49 -8.20 5.54
CA PHE A 40 3.03 -8.06 5.52
C PHE A 40 2.63 -6.80 6.29
N VAL A 41 2.02 -5.85 5.60
CA VAL A 41 1.54 -4.57 6.12
C VAL A 41 0.07 -4.73 6.50
N HIS A 42 -0.23 -4.53 7.78
CA HIS A 42 -1.56 -4.66 8.33
C HIS A 42 -1.94 -3.38 9.08
N PRO A 43 -3.12 -2.79 8.83
CA PRO A 43 -3.60 -1.63 9.57
C PRO A 43 -3.98 -2.02 11.01
N TRP A 44 -3.57 -1.21 11.99
CA TRP A 44 -3.96 -1.42 13.40
C TRP A 44 -4.50 -0.14 14.03
N ASP A 45 -3.77 0.96 13.86
CA ASP A 45 -4.26 2.29 14.19
C ASP A 45 -4.74 3.03 12.94
N MET A 46 -5.76 3.90 13.08
CA MET A 46 -6.47 4.47 11.92
C MET A 46 -6.59 5.99 11.95
N VAL A 47 -6.33 6.63 10.80
CA VAL A 47 -6.62 8.05 10.58
C VAL A 47 -8.09 8.32 10.82
N GLY A 48 -8.36 9.42 11.54
CA GLY A 48 -9.71 9.90 11.79
C GLY A 48 -10.51 9.07 12.79
N LYS A 49 -9.87 8.16 13.55
CA LYS A 49 -10.56 7.30 14.54
C LYS A 49 -11.37 8.10 15.56
N GLU A 50 -10.93 9.31 15.91
CA GLU A 50 -11.60 10.24 16.80
C GLU A 50 -12.97 10.71 16.27
N ARG A 51 -13.17 10.68 14.94
CA ARG A 51 -14.45 10.97 14.29
C ARG A 51 -15.33 9.73 14.12
N MET A 52 -14.82 8.55 14.47
CA MET A 52 -15.46 7.25 14.26
C MET A 52 -15.68 6.48 15.59
N PRO A 53 -16.21 7.10 16.67
CA PRO A 53 -16.31 6.41 17.96
C PRO A 53 -17.40 5.32 18.02
N LYS A 54 -18.23 5.16 16.97
CA LYS A 54 -19.42 4.30 16.96
C LYS A 54 -19.40 3.32 15.78
N TYR A 55 -20.25 2.30 15.87
CA TYR A 55 -20.54 1.31 14.81
C TYR A 55 -19.33 0.60 14.22
N TRP A 56 -18.24 0.52 14.98
CA TRP A 56 -17.00 -0.10 14.53
C TRP A 56 -16.40 0.57 13.27
N LEU A 57 -16.80 1.82 12.99
CA LEU A 57 -16.34 2.58 11.82
C LEU A 57 -14.82 2.70 11.66
N PRO A 58 -13.97 2.71 12.72
CA PRO A 58 -12.53 2.71 12.52
C PRO A 58 -12.08 1.48 11.74
N TRP A 59 -12.69 0.32 11.95
CA TRP A 59 -12.39 -0.91 11.21
C TRP A 59 -13.11 -0.96 9.86
N LEU A 60 -14.35 -0.47 9.77
CA LEU A 60 -15.12 -0.57 8.54
C LEU A 60 -14.74 0.47 7.47
N VAL A 61 -14.26 1.65 7.90
CA VAL A 61 -13.94 2.79 7.01
C VAL A 61 -12.48 3.21 7.16
N GLY A 62 -11.99 3.35 8.41
CA GLY A 62 -10.63 3.80 8.68
C GLY A 62 -9.58 2.82 8.17
N MET A 63 -9.76 1.53 8.44
CA MET A 63 -8.80 0.49 8.11
C MET A 63 -8.54 0.31 6.59
N PRO A 64 -9.56 0.29 5.70
CA PRO A 64 -9.32 0.32 4.26
C PRO A 64 -8.64 1.61 3.79
N ALA A 65 -8.96 2.77 4.40
CA ALA A 65 -8.36 4.05 4.08
C ALA A 65 -6.87 4.09 4.47
N GLU A 66 -6.52 3.58 5.65
CA GLU A 66 -5.14 3.45 6.14
C GLU A 66 -4.27 2.61 5.22
N THR A 67 -4.77 1.45 4.81
CA THR A 67 -4.03 0.56 3.92
C THR A 67 -3.79 1.25 2.57
N SER A 68 -4.80 1.96 2.07
CA SER A 68 -4.66 2.76 0.85
C SER A 68 -3.64 3.89 0.99
N LEU A 69 -3.63 4.57 2.14
CA LEU A 69 -2.65 5.62 2.45
C LEU A 69 -1.23 5.05 2.46
N ALA A 70 -1.01 3.92 3.13
CA ALA A 70 0.30 3.26 3.19
C ALA A 70 0.83 2.86 1.81
N ILE A 71 -0.04 2.29 0.96
CA ILE A 71 0.31 1.95 -0.44
C ILE A 71 0.71 3.20 -1.22
N CYS A 72 -0.11 4.26 -1.14
CA CYS A 72 0.17 5.53 -1.81
C CYS A 72 1.49 6.16 -1.35
N SER A 73 1.74 6.17 -0.04
CA SER A 73 3.00 6.62 0.55
C SER A 73 4.19 5.86 -0.04
N MET A 74 4.17 4.52 -0.02
CA MET A 74 5.28 3.72 -0.56
C MET A 74 5.49 3.92 -2.08
N ILE A 75 4.41 4.10 -2.84
CA ILE A 75 4.47 4.41 -4.28
C ILE A 75 5.06 5.80 -4.51
N PHE A 76 4.44 6.86 -4.00
CA PHE A 76 4.85 8.23 -4.30
C PHE A 76 6.17 8.62 -3.65
N GLY A 77 6.47 8.05 -2.50
CA GLY A 77 7.77 8.14 -1.87
C GLY A 77 8.83 7.29 -2.55
N GLY A 78 8.52 6.50 -3.59
CA GLY A 78 9.50 5.78 -4.43
C GLY A 78 10.15 4.57 -3.77
N VAL A 79 9.55 3.98 -2.73
CA VAL A 79 10.12 2.84 -1.99
C VAL A 79 10.31 1.63 -2.92
N PHE A 80 9.31 1.31 -3.74
CA PHE A 80 9.37 0.16 -4.64
C PHE A 80 10.38 0.32 -5.79
N ASP A 81 10.71 1.56 -6.16
CA ASP A 81 11.69 1.85 -7.21
C ASP A 81 13.12 1.80 -6.66
N ARG A 82 13.32 2.27 -5.42
CA ARG A 82 14.60 2.12 -4.71
C ARG A 82 14.90 0.68 -4.34
N PHE A 83 13.89 -0.11 -3.99
CA PHE A 83 14.02 -1.51 -3.58
C PHE A 83 13.21 -2.42 -4.53
N PRO A 84 13.72 -2.69 -5.76
CA PRO A 84 12.99 -3.40 -6.81
C PRO A 84 12.81 -4.91 -6.56
N LYS A 85 13.48 -5.50 -5.57
CA LYS A 85 13.33 -6.89 -5.12
C LYS A 85 12.56 -7.02 -3.81
N LEU A 86 12.27 -5.91 -3.11
CA LEU A 86 11.45 -5.90 -1.90
C LEU A 86 10.11 -6.62 -2.11
N ARG A 87 9.70 -7.44 -1.14
CA ARG A 87 8.45 -8.21 -1.18
C ARG A 87 7.52 -7.67 -0.10
N VAL A 88 6.46 -6.97 -0.52
CA VAL A 88 5.47 -6.39 0.38
C VAL A 88 4.08 -6.89 0.02
N ALA A 89 3.33 -7.32 1.02
CA ALA A 89 1.93 -7.71 0.93
C ALA A 89 1.08 -6.77 1.80
N PHE A 90 -0.09 -6.36 1.33
CA PHE A 90 -1.02 -5.52 2.07
C PHE A 90 -2.30 -6.28 2.42
N ALA A 91 -2.77 -6.09 3.66
CA ALA A 91 -3.96 -6.75 4.17
C ALA A 91 -5.26 -6.28 3.47
N HIS A 92 -6.32 -7.09 3.60
CA HIS A 92 -7.69 -6.78 3.21
C HIS A 92 -7.83 -6.33 1.74
N GLY A 93 -7.19 -7.06 0.82
CA GLY A 93 -7.18 -6.73 -0.61
C GLY A 93 -6.45 -5.43 -0.96
N GLY A 94 -5.66 -4.85 -0.05
CA GLY A 94 -5.08 -3.51 -0.23
C GLY A 94 -6.02 -2.38 0.18
N GLY A 95 -7.08 -2.68 0.94
CA GLY A 95 -8.04 -1.71 1.45
C GLY A 95 -8.78 -0.98 0.33
N ALA A 96 -8.82 0.35 0.37
CA ALA A 96 -9.51 1.17 -0.63
C ALA A 96 -8.69 1.43 -1.91
N PHE A 97 -7.40 1.06 -1.94
CA PHE A 97 -6.51 1.36 -3.07
C PHE A 97 -6.98 0.79 -4.42
N PRO A 98 -7.41 -0.49 -4.52
CA PRO A 98 -7.85 -1.07 -5.79
C PRO A 98 -9.02 -0.32 -6.43
N PHE A 99 -9.93 0.23 -5.60
CA PHE A 99 -11.06 1.01 -6.08
C PHE A 99 -10.63 2.45 -6.45
N THR A 100 -9.71 3.04 -5.70
CA THR A 100 -9.35 4.47 -5.84
C THR A 100 -8.21 4.73 -6.82
N ILE A 101 -7.52 3.71 -7.34
CA ILE A 101 -6.37 3.86 -8.24
C ILE A 101 -6.63 4.77 -9.45
N GLY A 102 -7.85 4.78 -10.02
CA GLY A 102 -8.18 5.69 -11.12
C GLY A 102 -8.13 7.17 -10.72
N ARG A 103 -8.58 7.49 -9.50
CA ARG A 103 -8.49 8.85 -8.93
C ARG A 103 -7.05 9.22 -8.63
N ILE A 104 -6.29 8.29 -8.06
CA ILE A 104 -4.88 8.47 -7.70
C ILE A 104 -4.03 8.74 -8.95
N GLU A 105 -4.23 7.97 -10.01
CA GLU A 105 -3.57 8.17 -11.31
C GLU A 105 -3.97 9.50 -11.96
N HIS A 106 -5.26 9.86 -11.93
CA HIS A 106 -5.70 11.13 -12.49
C HIS A 106 -4.97 12.31 -11.84
N ALA A 107 -4.83 12.30 -10.50
CA ALA A 107 -4.07 13.31 -9.77
C ALA A 107 -2.59 13.32 -10.17
N PHE A 108 -1.97 12.16 -10.42
CA PHE A 108 -0.60 12.07 -10.92
C PHE A 108 -0.41 12.81 -12.26
N HIS A 109 -1.39 12.74 -13.16
CA HIS A 109 -1.32 13.43 -14.45
C HIS A 109 -1.62 14.93 -14.37
N VAL A 110 -2.61 15.33 -13.57
CA VAL A 110 -3.10 16.73 -13.55
C VAL A 110 -2.42 17.59 -12.49
N ARG A 111 -1.80 16.98 -11.46
CA ARG A 111 -1.01 17.64 -10.41
C ARG A 111 0.35 16.98 -10.18
N PRO A 112 1.19 16.82 -11.23
CA PRO A 112 2.52 16.24 -11.07
C PRO A 112 3.41 17.08 -10.16
N ASP A 113 3.13 18.38 -10.03
CA ASP A 113 3.76 19.33 -9.10
C ASP A 113 3.58 18.96 -7.63
N LEU A 114 2.52 18.23 -7.28
CA LEU A 114 2.25 17.75 -5.92
C LEU A 114 2.50 16.26 -5.76
N VAL A 115 2.10 15.46 -6.75
CA VAL A 115 2.00 14.01 -6.61
C VAL A 115 3.31 13.32 -7.00
N SER A 116 4.00 13.83 -8.02
CA SER A 116 5.18 13.18 -8.60
C SER A 116 6.50 13.75 -8.08
N ILE A 117 6.51 14.45 -6.94
CA ILE A 117 7.69 15.20 -6.47
C ILE A 117 8.89 14.27 -6.27
N GLU A 118 8.70 13.19 -5.51
CA GLU A 118 9.78 12.25 -5.17
C GLU A 118 9.87 11.08 -6.14
N ASN A 119 8.74 10.65 -6.72
CA ASN A 119 8.69 9.55 -7.66
C ASN A 119 7.95 9.94 -8.95
N LYS A 120 8.59 9.68 -10.09
CA LYS A 120 8.07 9.96 -11.44
C LYS A 120 7.37 8.75 -12.08
N THR A 121 7.30 7.63 -11.38
CA THR A 121 6.60 6.43 -11.86
C THR A 121 5.10 6.54 -11.64
N ASN A 122 4.30 6.49 -12.71
CA ASN A 122 2.83 6.48 -12.62
C ASN A 122 2.37 5.30 -11.75
N PRO A 123 1.44 5.49 -10.79
CA PRO A 123 0.97 4.47 -9.86
C PRO A 123 0.40 3.20 -10.54
N ARG A 124 -0.15 3.31 -11.76
CA ARG A 124 -0.59 2.13 -12.55
C ARG A 124 0.54 1.21 -12.96
N LYS A 125 1.78 1.69 -13.08
CA LYS A 125 2.94 0.84 -13.44
C LYS A 125 3.27 -0.17 -12.34
N TYR A 126 2.77 0.01 -11.12
CA TYR A 126 2.90 -0.96 -10.03
C TYR A 126 1.83 -2.06 -10.06
N LEU A 127 0.82 -1.93 -10.91
CA LEU A 127 -0.22 -2.94 -11.07
C LEU A 127 0.09 -3.88 -12.25
N ALA A 128 -0.65 -5.00 -12.28
CA ALA A 128 -0.57 -5.93 -13.37
C ALA A 128 -0.99 -5.26 -14.68
N ARG A 129 -0.25 -5.56 -15.74
CA ARG A 129 -0.51 -5.02 -17.08
C ARG A 129 -0.03 -6.00 -18.14
N LEU A 130 -0.59 -5.84 -19.32
CA LEU A 130 -0.08 -6.47 -20.52
C LEU A 130 1.01 -5.57 -21.11
N ASP A 131 2.17 -6.15 -21.37
CA ASP A 131 3.23 -5.54 -22.16
C ASP A 131 3.47 -6.44 -23.38
N HIS A 132 2.98 -5.99 -24.53
CA HIS A 132 2.83 -6.81 -25.74
C HIS A 132 2.08 -8.14 -25.49
N ARG A 133 2.81 -9.24 -25.38
CA ARG A 133 2.30 -10.60 -25.14
C ARG A 133 2.66 -11.14 -23.75
N ALA A 134 3.40 -10.37 -22.95
CA ALA A 134 3.82 -10.76 -21.61
C ALA A 134 2.91 -10.12 -20.55
N VAL A 135 2.48 -10.92 -19.58
CA VAL A 135 1.82 -10.40 -18.37
C VAL A 135 2.90 -9.92 -17.42
N ILE A 136 2.94 -8.63 -17.15
CA ILE A 136 3.77 -8.07 -16.08
C ILE A 136 2.96 -8.14 -14.79
N PRO A 137 3.43 -8.86 -13.75
CA PRO A 137 2.71 -8.94 -12.49
C PRO A 137 2.76 -7.60 -11.75
N ALA A 138 1.79 -7.38 -10.84
CA ALA A 138 1.89 -6.26 -9.92
C ALA A 138 3.17 -6.32 -9.08
N ARG A 139 3.65 -5.15 -8.66
CA ARG A 139 4.91 -4.99 -7.94
C ARG A 139 4.82 -5.52 -6.50
N PHE A 140 3.64 -5.42 -5.89
CA PHE A 140 3.37 -5.87 -4.53
C PHE A 140 2.18 -6.83 -4.51
N TYR A 141 1.93 -7.42 -3.35
CA TYR A 141 0.91 -8.46 -3.14
C TYR A 141 -0.25 -7.90 -2.31
N VAL A 142 -1.40 -8.54 -2.41
CA VAL A 142 -2.55 -8.34 -1.52
C VAL A 142 -3.10 -9.70 -1.08
N ASP A 143 -3.84 -9.74 0.03
CA ASP A 143 -4.64 -10.91 0.36
C ASP A 143 -6.01 -10.90 -0.36
N SER A 144 -6.75 -12.00 -0.23
CA SER A 144 -8.10 -12.16 -0.79
C SER A 144 -9.22 -11.82 0.19
N LEU A 145 -8.93 -11.20 1.34
CA LEU A 145 -9.89 -11.00 2.44
C LEU A 145 -10.77 -9.77 2.16
N VAL A 146 -11.65 -9.90 1.15
CA VAL A 146 -12.53 -8.82 0.68
C VAL A 146 -14.03 -9.13 0.79
N HIS A 147 -14.38 -10.35 1.21
CA HIS A 147 -15.75 -10.81 1.48
C HIS A 147 -16.76 -10.67 0.31
N ASP A 148 -16.30 -10.40 -0.91
CA ASP A 148 -17.16 -10.26 -2.09
C ASP A 148 -16.44 -10.78 -3.36
N ALA A 149 -17.20 -11.49 -4.21
CA ALA A 149 -16.66 -12.09 -5.42
C ALA A 149 -16.32 -11.06 -6.51
N SER A 150 -17.06 -9.95 -6.59
CA SER A 150 -16.78 -8.88 -7.56
C SER A 150 -15.53 -8.11 -7.15
N ALA A 151 -15.37 -7.83 -5.86
CA ALA A 151 -14.15 -7.27 -5.29
C ALA A 151 -12.94 -8.17 -5.56
N LEU A 152 -13.05 -9.48 -5.31
CA LEU A 152 -11.97 -10.43 -5.62
C LEU A 152 -11.63 -10.45 -7.11
N ARG A 153 -12.63 -10.41 -8.00
CA ARG A 153 -12.40 -10.32 -9.45
C ARG A 153 -11.68 -9.03 -9.84
N MET A 154 -12.00 -7.91 -9.19
CA MET A 154 -11.25 -6.66 -9.38
C MET A 154 -9.80 -6.81 -8.94
N LEU A 155 -9.52 -7.46 -7.80
CA LEU A 155 -8.14 -7.73 -7.37
C LEU A 155 -7.39 -8.58 -8.40
N LEU A 156 -8.01 -9.65 -8.90
CA LEU A 156 -7.38 -10.50 -9.92
C LEU A 156 -7.05 -9.72 -11.20
N ASN A 157 -7.91 -8.78 -11.61
CA ASN A 157 -7.66 -7.93 -12.77
C ASN A 157 -6.51 -6.93 -12.54
N LEU A 158 -6.42 -6.34 -11.33
CA LEU A 158 -5.44 -5.30 -11.02
C LEU A 158 -4.09 -5.86 -10.59
N PHE A 159 -4.06 -7.00 -9.92
CA PHE A 159 -2.85 -7.58 -9.34
C PHE A 159 -2.35 -8.81 -10.10
N GLY A 160 -3.24 -9.52 -10.77
CA GLY A 160 -2.98 -10.85 -11.32
C GLY A 160 -2.97 -11.93 -10.22
N ALA A 161 -3.35 -13.15 -10.58
CA ALA A 161 -3.47 -14.26 -9.63
C ALA A 161 -2.16 -14.56 -8.86
N GLY A 162 -0.99 -14.35 -9.48
CA GLY A 162 0.32 -14.54 -8.83
C GLY A 162 0.70 -13.47 -7.79
N ARG A 163 -0.19 -12.49 -7.54
CA ARG A 163 -0.01 -11.43 -6.54
C ARG A 163 -1.19 -11.32 -5.56
N VAL A 164 -2.13 -12.25 -5.61
CA VAL A 164 -3.23 -12.36 -4.64
C VAL A 164 -3.02 -13.64 -3.82
N ALA A 165 -2.81 -13.49 -2.52
CA ALA A 165 -2.66 -14.61 -1.59
C ALA A 165 -4.01 -14.93 -0.92
N LEU A 166 -4.29 -16.21 -0.67
CA LEU A 166 -5.45 -16.59 0.15
C LEU A 166 -5.24 -16.10 1.59
N GLY A 167 -6.22 -15.37 2.12
CA GLY A 167 -6.25 -14.91 3.52
C GLY A 167 -7.59 -15.26 4.18
N SER A 168 -7.60 -15.37 5.51
CA SER A 168 -8.76 -15.71 6.34
C SER A 168 -8.88 -14.80 7.54
#